data_AF-U1PPS8-F1
#
_entry.id   AF-U1PPS8-F1
#
_cell.length_a   1.000
_cell.length_b   1.000
_cell.length_c   1.000
_cell.angle_alpha   90.00
_cell.angle_beta   90.00
_cell.angle_gamma   90.00
#
_symmetry.space_group_name_H-M   'P 1'
#
loop_
_entity.id
_entity.type
_entity.pdbx_description
1 polymer ?
#
loop_
_entity_poly.entity_id
_entity_poly.type
_entity_poly.pdbx_seq_one_letter_code
_entity_poly.pdbx_strand_id
1 'polypeptide(L)'
;MVHREEGNAVVEFIGWSVILVVPVLYLVVALAQIQATTFAVASAADAASRVLEVDDSPSAMDKAQVAVGLALSDQGIDADPAGSLMVTCAYGCARGQTAVVKVAVGVDLPGFASLGIGRDVVVVDTERSITLPGKEEP
;
A
#
# COMPACT_ATOMS: atom_id res chain seq x y z
N MET A 1 -46.71 34.49 25.48
CA MET A 1 -45.29 34.74 25.17
C MET A 1 -44.99 33.97 23.91
N VAL A 2 -44.85 34.64 22.77
CA VAL A 2 -44.49 33.99 21.50
C VAL A 2 -42.97 33.98 21.45
N HIS A 3 -42.36 32.80 21.62
CA HIS A 3 -40.93 32.63 21.34
C HIS A 3 -40.75 32.80 19.84
N ARG A 4 -40.04 33.84 19.43
CA ARG A 4 -39.65 34.04 18.04
C ARG A 4 -38.55 33.01 17.76
N GLU A 5 -38.88 31.94 17.04
CA GLU A 5 -37.91 30.99 16.50
C GLU A 5 -37.11 31.68 15.38
N GLU A 6 -36.29 32.66 15.76
CA GLU A 6 -35.48 33.42 14.83
C GLU A 6 -34.10 32.77 14.70
N GLY A 7 -33.86 32.18 13.54
CA GLY A 7 -32.50 32.13 12.98
C GLY A 7 -31.67 30.88 13.26
N ASN A 8 -32.27 29.72 13.59
CA ASN A 8 -31.50 28.47 13.71
C ASN A 8 -31.66 27.50 12.53
N ALA A 9 -32.67 27.65 11.67
CA ALA A 9 -32.94 26.66 10.62
C ALA A 9 -31.78 26.47 9.62
N VAL A 10 -31.09 27.55 9.25
CA VAL A 10 -29.94 27.49 8.34
C VAL A 10 -28.73 26.87 9.02
N VAL A 11 -28.41 27.25 10.25
CA VAL A 11 -27.27 26.70 10.99
C VAL A 11 -27.50 25.26 11.44
N GLU A 12 -28.74 24.86 11.73
CA GLU A 12 -29.12 23.47 12.01
C GLU A 12 -28.99 22.60 10.76
N PHE A 13 -29.46 23.08 9.61
CA PHE A 13 -29.28 22.39 8.33
C PHE A 13 -27.79 22.24 7.97
N ILE A 14 -26.99 23.30 8.16
CA ILE A 14 -25.54 23.23 7.96
C ILE A 14 -24.91 22.25 8.96
N GLY A 15 -25.33 22.24 10.22
CA GLY A 15 -24.87 21.30 11.24
C GLY A 15 -25.11 19.85 10.82
N TRP A 16 -26.33 19.51 10.41
CA TRP A 16 -26.66 18.18 9.89
C TRP A 16 -25.90 17.85 8.60
N SER A 17 -25.75 18.83 7.71
CA SER A 17 -25.01 18.65 6.46
C SER A 17 -23.54 18.34 6.75
N VAL A 18 -22.89 19.07 7.66
CA VAL A 18 -21.50 18.82 8.07
C VAL A 18 -21.36 17.46 8.74
N ILE A 19 -22.28 17.09 9.64
CA ILE A 19 -22.31 15.79 10.30
C ILE A 19 -22.39 14.63 9.29
N LEU A 20 -23.07 14.81 8.16
CA LEU A 20 -23.16 13.78 7.12
C LEU A 20 -22.01 13.86 6.11
N VAL A 21 -21.66 15.06 5.65
CA VAL A 21 -20.68 15.30 4.58
C VAL A 21 -19.27 14.98 5.06
N VAL A 22 -18.90 15.37 6.28
CA VAL A 22 -17.53 15.15 6.79
C VAL A 22 -17.19 13.65 6.86
N PRO A 23 -18.01 12.77 7.47
CA PRO A 23 -17.74 11.33 7.46
C PRO A 23 -17.75 10.72 6.06
N VAL A 24 -18.65 11.15 5.18
CA VAL A 24 -18.69 10.63 3.81
C VAL A 24 -17.42 11.01 3.05
N LEU A 25 -16.98 12.27 3.13
CA LEU A 25 -15.72 12.70 2.53
C LEU A 25 -14.53 11.97 3.12
N TYR A 26 -14.51 11.76 4.44
CA TYR A 26 -13.49 10.96 5.09
C TYR A 26 -13.42 9.55 4.50
N LEU A 27 -14.57 8.87 4.36
CA LEU A 27 -14.63 7.53 3.77
C LEU A 27 -14.16 7.52 2.31
N VAL A 28 -14.57 8.50 1.51
CA VAL A 28 -14.15 8.60 0.10
C VAL A 28 -12.63 8.74 -0.01
N VAL A 29 -12.03 9.63 0.78
CA VAL A 29 -10.56 9.82 0.77
C VAL A 29 -9.84 8.59 1.32
N ALA A 30 -10.31 8.02 2.43
CA ALA A 30 -9.73 6.81 3.00
C ALA A 30 -9.75 5.64 1.99
N LEU A 31 -10.87 5.42 1.31
CA LEU A 31 -10.99 4.40 0.28
C LEU A 31 -10.10 4.69 -0.93
N ALA A 32 -9.94 5.96 -1.33
CA ALA A 32 -9.03 6.33 -2.41
C ALA A 32 -7.57 5.99 -2.05
N GLN A 33 -7.14 6.28 -0.82
CA GLN A 33 -5.79 5.95 -0.32
C GLN A 33 -5.54 4.44 -0.26
N ILE A 34 -6.52 3.68 0.23
CA ILE A 34 -6.45 2.21 0.26
C ILE A 34 -6.29 1.66 -1.15
N GLN A 35 -7.10 2.12 -2.11
CA GLN A 35 -7.02 1.69 -3.50
C GLN A 35 -5.67 2.03 -4.14
N ALA A 36 -5.15 3.24 -3.92
CA ALA A 36 -3.83 3.65 -4.40
C ALA A 36 -2.72 2.74 -3.83
N THR A 37 -2.81 2.41 -2.53
CA THR A 37 -1.84 1.52 -1.87
C THR A 37 -1.91 0.10 -2.44
N THR A 38 -3.09 -0.46 -2.67
CA THR A 38 -3.23 -1.78 -3.31
C THR A 38 -2.57 -1.82 -4.68
N PHE A 39 -2.74 -0.79 -5.50
CA PHE A 39 -2.09 -0.72 -6.81
C PHE A 39 -0.57 -0.59 -6.69
N ALA A 40 -0.09 0.19 -5.72
CA ALA A 40 1.34 0.35 -5.45
C ALA A 40 2.00 -0.97 -5.02
N VAL A 41 1.36 -1.69 -4.10
CA VAL A 41 1.86 -2.97 -3.58
C VAL A 41 1.87 -4.03 -4.68
N ALA A 42 0.83 -4.07 -5.52
CA ALA A 42 0.77 -4.98 -6.66
C ALA A 42 1.84 -4.67 -7.72
N SER A 43 2.06 -3.39 -8.07
CA SER A 43 3.11 -3.00 -9.02
C SER A 43 4.50 -3.27 -8.48
N ALA A 44 4.73 -3.01 -7.19
CA ALA A 44 5.97 -3.32 -6.50
C ALA A 44 6.28 -4.83 -6.48
N ALA A 45 5.28 -5.66 -6.20
CA ALA A 45 5.43 -7.12 -6.24
C ALA A 45 5.76 -7.62 -7.66
N ASP A 46 5.14 -7.07 -8.70
CA ASP A 46 5.45 -7.41 -10.10
C ASP A 46 6.86 -6.94 -10.49
N ALA A 47 7.27 -5.74 -10.08
CA ALA A 47 8.60 -5.21 -10.34
C ALA A 47 9.69 -6.06 -9.66
N ALA A 48 9.52 -6.39 -8.38
CA ALA A 48 10.41 -7.29 -7.65
C ALA A 48 10.49 -8.67 -8.31
N SER A 49 9.33 -9.23 -8.69
CA SER A 49 9.24 -10.53 -9.38
C SER A 49 10.10 -10.56 -10.64
N ARG A 50 9.96 -9.56 -11.52
CA ARG A 50 10.71 -9.50 -12.79
C ARG A 50 12.21 -9.38 -12.57
N VAL A 51 12.65 -8.62 -11.58
CA VAL A 51 14.07 -8.51 -11.24
C VAL A 51 14.61 -9.86 -10.77
N LEU A 52 13.88 -10.54 -9.89
CA LEU A 52 14.29 -11.84 -9.33
C LEU A 52 14.18 -12.99 -10.32
N GLU A 53 13.34 -12.87 -11.34
CA GLU A 53 13.20 -13.86 -12.42
C GLU A 53 14.37 -13.79 -13.42
N VAL A 54 14.96 -12.61 -13.61
CA VAL A 54 16.00 -12.38 -14.64
C VAL A 54 17.40 -12.26 -14.06
N ASP A 55 17.56 -11.62 -12.90
CA ASP A 55 18.85 -11.36 -12.29
C ASP A 55 19.17 -12.41 -11.21
N ASP A 56 20.24 -13.14 -11.44
CA ASP A 56 20.75 -14.22 -10.58
C ASP A 56 22.09 -13.83 -9.93
N SER A 57 22.39 -12.53 -9.93
CA SER A 57 23.54 -11.99 -9.21
C SER A 57 23.27 -11.90 -7.70
N PRO A 58 24.31 -11.87 -6.86
CA PRO A 58 24.16 -11.61 -5.42
C PRO A 58 23.48 -10.26 -5.12
N SER A 59 23.52 -9.31 -6.06
CA SER A 59 22.87 -8.00 -5.98
C SER A 59 21.41 -7.96 -6.42
N ALA A 60 20.83 -9.10 -6.85
CA ALA A 60 19.45 -9.15 -7.33
C ALA A 60 18.44 -8.69 -6.27
N MET A 61 18.67 -9.02 -4.99
CA MET A 61 17.82 -8.57 -3.88
C MET A 61 17.90 -7.07 -3.66
N ASP A 62 19.07 -6.46 -3.78
CA ASP A 62 19.23 -5.01 -3.63
C ASP A 62 18.53 -4.28 -4.78
N LYS A 63 18.64 -4.80 -6.02
CA LYS A 63 17.93 -4.25 -7.18
C LYS A 63 16.42 -4.42 -7.07
N ALA A 64 15.95 -5.53 -6.53
CA ALA A 64 14.53 -5.76 -6.29
C ALA A 64 13.96 -4.78 -5.26
N GLN A 65 14.70 -4.51 -4.17
CA GLN A 65 14.32 -3.49 -3.19
C GLN A 65 14.24 -2.08 -3.82
N VAL A 66 15.23 -1.72 -4.66
CA VAL A 66 15.19 -0.43 -5.38
C VAL A 66 13.97 -0.35 -6.30
N ALA A 67 13.64 -1.44 -7.01
CA ALA A 67 12.47 -1.49 -7.88
C ALA A 67 11.15 -1.35 -7.10
N VAL A 68 11.05 -1.99 -5.93
CA VAL A 68 9.92 -1.82 -4.99
C VAL A 68 9.81 -0.37 -4.54
N GLY A 69 10.92 0.23 -4.11
CA GLY A 69 10.93 1.63 -3.67
C GLY A 69 10.46 2.61 -4.74
N LEU A 70 10.87 2.40 -6.00
CA LEU A 70 10.39 3.19 -7.13
C LEU A 70 8.88 3.01 -7.35
N ALA A 71 8.40 1.76 -7.40
CA ALA A 71 7.00 1.44 -7.64
C ALA A 71 6.06 1.98 -6.54
N LEU A 72 6.53 2.01 -5.29
CA LEU A 72 5.79 2.62 -4.17
C LEU A 72 5.80 4.15 -4.25
N SER A 73 6.95 4.74 -4.62
CA SER A 73 7.10 6.19 -4.76
C SER A 73 6.21 6.77 -5.86
N ASP A 74 5.96 6.02 -6.94
CA ASP A 74 5.05 6.42 -8.02
C ASP A 74 3.61 6.68 -7.52
N GLN A 75 3.22 6.05 -6.41
CA GLN A 75 1.90 6.25 -5.77
C GLN A 75 1.97 7.17 -4.54
N GLY A 76 3.09 7.87 -4.36
CA GLY A 76 3.30 8.80 -3.24
C GLY A 76 3.49 8.11 -1.89
N ILE A 77 3.87 6.83 -1.87
CA ILE A 77 4.04 6.06 -0.64
C ILE A 77 5.51 6.04 -0.24
N ASP A 78 5.82 6.76 0.83
CA ASP A 78 7.15 6.83 1.41
C ASP A 78 7.33 5.72 2.46
N ALA A 79 7.55 4.49 1.98
CA ALA A 79 7.78 3.31 2.80
C ALA A 79 9.21 2.80 2.61
N ASP A 80 9.78 2.20 3.66
CA ASP A 80 11.09 1.58 3.58
C ASP A 80 11.05 0.36 2.63
N PRO A 81 11.81 0.36 1.52
CA PRO A 81 11.77 -0.74 0.55
C PRO A 81 12.30 -2.06 1.12
N ALA A 82 13.20 -2.02 2.10
CA ALA A 82 13.77 -3.21 2.73
C ALA A 82 12.77 -3.87 3.70
N GLY A 83 11.99 -3.09 4.44
CA GLY A 83 10.95 -3.57 5.34
C GLY A 83 9.63 -3.92 4.65
N SER A 84 9.38 -3.40 3.45
CA SER A 84 8.14 -3.66 2.71
C SER A 84 8.21 -4.90 1.80
N LEU A 85 9.40 -5.34 1.39
CA LEU A 85 9.61 -6.53 0.58
C LEU A 85 10.01 -7.73 1.44
N MET A 86 9.26 -8.82 1.35
CA MET A 86 9.60 -10.10 1.96
C MET A 86 9.58 -11.20 0.90
N VAL A 87 10.65 -12.00 0.83
CA VAL A 87 10.75 -13.13 -0.11
C VAL A 87 10.86 -14.42 0.69
N THR A 88 9.93 -15.35 0.47
CA THR A 88 9.87 -16.66 1.14
C THR A 88 9.98 -17.78 0.13
N CYS A 89 10.91 -18.71 0.35
CA CYS A 89 11.11 -19.87 -0.53
C CYS A 89 10.80 -21.16 0.24
N ALA A 90 9.96 -22.03 -0.34
CA ALA A 90 9.47 -23.23 0.36
C ALA A 90 10.57 -24.24 0.70
N TYR A 91 11.56 -24.40 -0.19
CA TYR A 91 12.66 -25.37 -0.05
C TYR A 91 14.04 -24.73 -0.30
N GLY A 92 14.16 -23.44 0.02
CA GLY A 92 15.34 -22.61 -0.23
C GLY A 92 15.28 -21.86 -1.56
N CYS A 93 15.90 -20.68 -1.64
CA CYS A 93 15.90 -19.82 -2.82
C CYS A 93 16.99 -20.24 -3.83
N ALA A 94 17.02 -21.53 -4.16
CA ALA A 94 17.92 -22.04 -5.19
C ALA A 94 17.34 -21.82 -6.59
N ARG A 95 18.22 -21.80 -7.61
CA ARG A 95 17.83 -21.62 -9.02
C ARG A 95 16.78 -22.64 -9.45
N GLY A 96 15.78 -22.19 -10.23
CA GLY A 96 14.65 -23.02 -10.68
C GLY A 96 13.63 -23.40 -9.61
N GLN A 97 13.80 -22.95 -8.35
CA GLN A 97 12.82 -23.19 -7.29
C GLN A 97 11.76 -22.09 -7.25
N THR A 98 10.61 -22.41 -6.67
CA THR A 98 9.51 -21.46 -6.49
C THR A 98 9.78 -20.57 -5.26
N ALA A 99 9.70 -19.26 -5.46
CA ALA A 99 9.77 -18.23 -4.43
C ALA A 99 8.45 -17.47 -4.37
N VAL A 100 8.01 -17.11 -3.17
CA VAL A 100 6.85 -16.25 -2.93
C VAL A 100 7.39 -14.87 -2.58
N VAL A 101 7.04 -13.89 -3.40
CA VAL A 101 7.32 -12.48 -3.17
C VAL A 101 6.09 -11.87 -2.50
N LYS A 102 6.29 -11.33 -1.30
CA LYS A 102 5.28 -10.58 -0.55
C LYS A 102 5.72 -9.13 -0.46
N VAL A 103 4.82 -8.21 -0.77
CA VAL A 103 5.00 -6.79 -0.47
C VAL A 103 3.90 -6.36 0.49
N ALA A 104 4.25 -5.68 1.57
CA ALA A 104 3.31 -5.20 2.58
C ALA A 104 3.62 -3.75 2.96
N VAL A 105 2.60 -2.90 2.91
CA VAL A 105 2.75 -1.45 3.17
C VAL A 105 1.57 -0.92 3.98
N GLY A 106 1.87 -0.07 4.96
CA GLY A 106 0.87 0.63 5.78
C GLY A 106 0.25 1.81 5.03
N VAL A 107 -1.07 2.01 5.18
CA VAL A 107 -1.83 3.10 4.56
C VAL A 107 -1.92 4.30 5.50
N ASP A 108 -1.45 5.46 5.07
CA ASP A 108 -1.62 6.70 5.82
C ASP A 108 -3.05 7.26 5.64
N LEU A 109 -3.92 6.94 6.59
CA LEU A 109 -5.31 7.41 6.61
C LEU A 109 -5.41 8.90 7.01
N PRO A 110 -6.38 9.66 6.45
CA PRO A 110 -6.61 11.05 6.82
C PRO A 110 -6.79 11.22 8.33
N GLY A 111 -6.18 12.24 8.94
CA GLY A 111 -6.29 12.50 10.38
C GLY A 111 -5.53 11.53 11.31
N PHE A 112 -5.33 10.26 10.92
CA PHE A 112 -4.55 9.28 11.68
C PHE A 112 -3.03 9.51 11.55
N ALA A 113 -2.58 9.89 10.35
CA ALA A 113 -1.17 10.23 10.10
C ALA A 113 -0.70 11.40 10.98
N SER A 114 -1.52 12.45 11.13
CA SER A 114 -1.24 13.61 11.98
C SER A 114 -1.21 13.29 13.48
N LEU A 115 -1.81 12.18 13.89
CA LEU A 115 -1.81 11.69 15.28
C LEU A 115 -0.67 10.71 15.57
N GLY A 116 0.13 10.34 14.56
CA GLY A 116 1.24 9.39 14.71
C GLY A 116 0.84 7.91 14.82
N ILE A 117 -0.40 7.56 14.44
CA ILE A 117 -0.97 6.20 14.57
C ILE A 117 -1.23 5.56 13.18
N GLY A 118 -0.84 6.22 12.08
CA GLY A 118 -1.33 5.89 10.74
C GLY A 118 -0.94 4.52 10.18
N ARG A 119 0.33 4.10 10.34
CA ARG A 119 0.93 3.06 9.48
C ARG A 119 0.69 1.61 9.92
N ASP A 120 0.31 1.38 11.17
CA ASP A 120 0.07 0.02 11.70
C ASP A 120 -1.41 -0.37 11.74
N VAL A 121 -2.33 0.58 11.45
CA VAL A 121 -3.78 0.34 11.60
C VAL A 121 -4.36 -0.37 10.38
N VAL A 122 -3.92 0.00 9.18
CA VAL A 122 -4.35 -0.63 7.93
C VAL A 122 -3.12 -0.96 7.11
N VAL A 123 -2.83 -2.25 6.98
CA VAL A 123 -1.75 -2.78 6.15
C VAL A 123 -2.37 -3.47 4.95
N VAL A 124 -1.86 -3.15 3.76
CA VAL A 124 -2.24 -3.82 2.52
C VAL A 124 -1.07 -4.70 2.09
N ASP A 125 -1.35 -5.97 1.85
CA ASP A 125 -0.36 -6.93 1.37
C ASP A 125 -0.76 -7.58 0.04
N THR A 126 0.24 -7.99 -0.74
CA THR A 126 0.07 -8.81 -1.94
C THR A 126 1.16 -9.87 -1.99
N GLU A 127 0.76 -11.10 -2.29
CA GLU A 127 1.67 -12.23 -2.48
C GLU A 127 1.64 -12.71 -3.93
N ARG A 128 2.82 -12.99 -4.48
CA ARG A 128 2.99 -13.53 -5.83
C ARG A 128 4.00 -14.66 -5.83
N SER A 129 3.60 -15.81 -6.36
CA SER A 129 4.51 -16.94 -6.58
C SER A 129 5.26 -16.76 -7.90
N ILE A 130 6.59 -16.88 -7.86
CA ILE A 130 7.49 -16.80 -9.00
C ILE A 130 8.39 -18.04 -9.04
N THR A 131 8.88 -18.40 -10.22
CA THR A 131 9.94 -19.40 -10.36
C THR A 131 11.26 -18.65 -10.57
N LEU A 132 12.27 -18.96 -9.76
CA LEU A 132 13.59 -18.36 -9.88
C LEU A 132 14.29 -18.83 -11.17
N PRO A 133 15.17 -18.00 -11.77
CA PRO A 133 15.84 -18.33 -13.02
C PRO A 133 16.53 -19.69 -12.93
N GLY A 134 16.19 -20.57 -13.86
CA GLY A 134 16.89 -21.82 -14.08
C GLY A 134 18.13 -21.60 -14.94
N LYS A 135 19.13 -22.48 -14.85
CA LYS A 135 20.15 -22.54 -15.89
C LYS A 135 19.50 -23.14 -17.14
N GLU A 136 19.48 -22.42 -18.25
CA GLU A 136 19.22 -23.03 -19.55
C GLU A 136 20.23 -24.17 -19.74
N GLU A 137 19.73 -25.41 -19.83
CA GLU A 137 20.55 -26.55 -20.24
C GLU A 137 20.92 -26.38 -21.73
N PRO A 138 22.21 -26.54 -22.09
CA PRO A 138 22.72 -26.34 -23.45
C PRO A 138 22.30 -27.42 -24.45
#